data_AF-A0A127SB34-F1
#
_entry.id   AF-A0A127SB34-F1
#
_cell.length_a   1.000
_cell.length_b   1.000
_cell.length_c   1.000
_cell.angle_alpha   90.00
_cell.angle_beta   90.00
_cell.angle_gamma   90.00
#
_symmetry.space_group_name_H-M   'P 1'
#
loop_
_entity.id
_entity.type
_entity.pdbx_description
1 polymer ?
#
loop_
_entity_poly.entity_id
_entity_poly.type
_entity_poly.pdbx_seq_one_letter_code
_entity_poly.pdbx_strand_id
1 'polypeptide(L)'
;MKVPFTSLLENVIFPKFNMNHTYINVPKEQKEHYAFGYDQMNQPIRVSPGALDAQAYGVKSSLPDMLKFLNANLNPEKSNSDFKKAILETHKGYLKLGNMTQALGWETFSYPTTLAILQESNSEKVVMRSNPVVKETTQEKSKVFHKTGSTNGFGTYVFFVQVENFGLVMLMNKKIPNEERIKAAYKVFNTIKSS
;
A
#
# COMPACT_ATOMS: atom_id res chain seq x y z
N MET A 1 26.72 -0.65 0.61
CA MET A 1 26.42 -1.14 1.97
C MET A 1 25.93 -2.58 1.85
N LYS A 2 26.53 -3.56 2.55
CA LYS A 2 26.07 -4.96 2.58
C LYS A 2 25.47 -5.25 3.95
N VAL A 3 24.15 -5.10 4.08
CA VAL A 3 23.41 -5.30 5.34
C VAL A 3 22.14 -6.12 5.05
N PRO A 4 21.59 -6.84 6.05
CA PRO A 4 20.34 -7.56 5.88
C PRO A 4 19.18 -6.65 5.46
N PHE A 5 18.25 -7.17 4.66
CA PHE A 5 17.08 -6.42 4.19
C PHE A 5 16.23 -5.86 5.34
N THR A 6 16.05 -6.65 6.40
CA THR A 6 15.29 -6.23 7.59
C THR A 6 15.94 -5.04 8.28
N SER A 7 17.27 -5.06 8.43
CA SER A 7 18.03 -3.94 9.00
C SER A 7 17.96 -2.68 8.14
N LEU A 8 17.91 -2.80 6.80
CA LEU A 8 17.68 -1.63 5.94
C LEU A 8 16.31 -1.01 6.19
N LEU A 9 15.26 -1.83 6.29
CA LEU A 9 13.93 -1.30 6.55
C LEU A 9 13.83 -0.68 7.93
N GLU A 10 14.21 -1.41 8.98
CA GLU A 10 14.02 -0.99 10.37
C GLU A 10 14.95 0.14 10.80
N ASN A 11 16.19 0.20 10.29
CA ASN A 11 17.18 1.19 10.72
C ASN A 11 17.37 2.36 9.74
N VAL A 12 16.87 2.25 8.50
CA VAL A 12 17.07 3.29 7.49
C VAL A 12 15.76 3.80 6.91
N ILE A 13 14.89 2.91 6.42
CA ILE A 13 13.69 3.34 5.70
C ILE A 13 12.58 3.82 6.64
N PHE A 14 12.19 3.02 7.63
CA PHE A 14 11.13 3.40 8.57
C PHE A 14 11.46 4.68 9.37
N PRO A 15 12.71 4.88 9.87
CA PRO A 15 13.08 6.13 10.53
C PRO A 15 12.98 7.35 9.60
N LYS A 16 13.28 7.21 8.30
CA LYS A 16 13.12 8.32 7.33
C LYS A 16 11.66 8.71 7.08
N PHE A 17 10.71 7.78 7.26
CA PHE A 17 9.27 8.10 7.30
C PHE A 17 8.76 8.50 8.70
N ASN A 18 9.64 8.52 9.71
CA ASN A 18 9.28 8.71 11.12
C ASN A 18 8.27 7.66 11.63
N MET A 19 8.36 6.44 11.12
CA MET A 19 7.49 5.30 11.45
C MET A 19 8.11 4.48 12.59
N ASN A 20 7.76 4.82 13.83
CA ASN A 20 8.42 4.29 15.04
C ASN A 20 7.79 3.00 15.59
N HIS A 21 6.61 2.63 15.08
CA HIS A 21 5.84 1.44 15.41
C HIS A 21 5.57 0.62 14.14
N THR A 22 6.64 0.44 13.35
CA THR A 22 6.64 -0.33 12.10
C THR A 22 7.83 -1.27 12.10
N TYR A 23 7.55 -2.55 11.87
CA TYR A 23 8.50 -3.62 12.12
C TYR A 23 8.43 -4.69 11.03
N ILE A 24 9.57 -5.30 10.71
CA ILE A 24 9.57 -6.64 10.12
C ILE A 24 9.45 -7.67 11.25
N ASN A 25 10.26 -7.51 12.30
CA ASN A 25 10.25 -8.36 13.49
C ASN A 25 9.70 -7.57 14.67
N VAL A 26 8.47 -7.88 15.09
CA VAL A 26 7.85 -7.19 16.23
C VAL A 26 8.63 -7.52 17.52
N PRO A 27 9.21 -6.50 18.20
CA PRO A 27 10.02 -6.73 19.39
C PRO A 27 9.15 -7.21 20.55
N LYS A 28 9.77 -7.83 21.56
CA LYS A 28 9.05 -8.51 22.65
C LYS A 28 8.12 -7.56 23.41
N GLU A 29 8.58 -6.33 23.61
CA GLU A 29 7.91 -5.24 24.32
C GLU A 29 6.66 -4.75 23.56
N GLN A 30 6.57 -5.02 22.25
CA GLN A 30 5.46 -4.57 21.40
C GLN A 30 4.48 -5.70 21.07
N LYS A 31 4.71 -6.92 21.56
CA LYS A 31 3.85 -8.08 21.27
C LYS A 31 2.42 -7.92 21.76
N GLU A 32 2.20 -7.14 22.82
CA GLU A 32 0.86 -6.83 23.34
C GLU A 32 0.04 -5.93 22.40
N HIS A 33 0.71 -5.10 21.59
CA HIS A 33 0.08 -4.24 20.60
C HIS A 33 -0.09 -4.93 19.23
N TYR A 34 0.52 -6.10 19.04
CA TYR A 34 0.34 -6.86 17.82
C TYR A 34 -0.99 -7.62 17.87
N ALA A 35 -2.01 -7.08 17.20
CA ALA A 35 -3.31 -7.74 17.07
C ALA A 35 -3.18 -9.21 16.60
N PHE A 36 -4.13 -10.04 17.03
CA PHE A 36 -4.44 -11.28 16.32
C PHE A 36 -5.23 -10.94 15.06
N GLY A 37 -4.89 -11.61 13.96
CA GLY A 37 -5.73 -11.70 12.79
C GLY A 37 -6.71 -12.85 12.94
N TYR A 38 -7.75 -12.86 12.11
CA TYR A 38 -8.76 -13.90 12.12
C TYR A 38 -8.90 -14.49 10.72
N ASP A 39 -8.78 -15.82 10.63
CA ASP A 39 -9.01 -16.54 9.38
C ASP A 39 -10.51 -16.56 9.01
N GLN A 40 -10.86 -17.28 7.94
CA GLN A 40 -12.26 -17.37 7.50
C GLN A 40 -13.16 -18.13 8.50
N MET A 41 -12.57 -19.01 9.33
CA MET A 41 -13.24 -19.75 10.40
C MET A 41 -13.22 -18.99 11.75
N ASN A 42 -12.85 -17.71 11.76
CA ASN A 42 -12.69 -16.88 12.96
C ASN A 42 -11.68 -17.42 13.97
N GLN A 43 -10.68 -18.19 13.54
CA GLN A 43 -9.60 -18.63 14.42
C GLN A 43 -8.51 -17.56 14.50
N PRO A 44 -7.98 -17.27 15.71
CA PRO A 44 -6.93 -16.28 15.89
C PRO A 44 -5.61 -16.80 15.30
N ILE A 45 -5.03 -16.03 14.39
CA ILE A 45 -3.79 -16.35 13.68
C ILE A 45 -2.88 -15.12 13.57
N ARG A 46 -1.59 -15.36 13.33
CA ARG A 46 -0.63 -14.33 12.89
C ARG A 46 0.03 -14.79 11.59
N VAL A 47 0.71 -13.87 10.91
CA VAL A 47 1.44 -14.21 9.68
C VAL A 47 2.47 -15.30 9.99
N SER A 48 2.50 -16.33 9.15
CA SER A 48 3.48 -17.41 9.26
C SER A 48 4.75 -17.07 8.49
N PRO A 49 5.94 -17.50 8.95
CA PRO A 49 7.18 -17.31 8.21
C PRO A 49 7.15 -17.97 6.83
N GLY A 50 7.89 -17.42 5.88
CA GLY A 50 8.04 -17.97 4.54
C GLY A 50 9.31 -17.48 3.83
N ALA A 51 9.70 -18.15 2.76
CA ALA A 51 10.84 -17.69 1.96
C ALA A 51 10.58 -16.28 1.42
N LEU A 52 11.51 -15.35 1.68
CA LEU A 52 11.41 -13.93 1.29
C LEU A 52 10.19 -13.19 1.86
N ASP A 53 9.67 -13.65 3.01
CA ASP A 53 8.50 -13.05 3.66
C ASP A 53 8.71 -11.56 4.00
N ALA A 54 9.87 -11.19 4.55
CA ALA A 54 10.21 -9.81 4.90
C ALA A 54 10.09 -8.87 3.69
N GLN A 55 10.53 -9.31 2.52
CA GLN A 55 10.52 -8.56 1.27
C GLN A 55 9.13 -8.48 0.65
N ALA A 56 8.29 -9.51 0.84
CA ALA A 56 7.02 -9.65 0.14
C ALA A 56 5.80 -9.17 0.94
N TYR A 57 5.71 -9.53 2.22
CA TYR A 57 4.52 -9.29 3.05
C TYR A 57 4.82 -9.13 4.56
N GLY A 58 6.08 -8.96 4.93
CA GLY A 58 6.54 -9.09 6.31
C GLY A 58 6.41 -7.84 7.18
N VAL A 59 5.94 -6.71 6.65
CA VAL A 59 5.79 -5.46 7.42
C VAL A 59 4.55 -5.51 8.32
N LYS A 60 4.70 -5.12 9.58
CA LYS A 60 3.63 -4.87 10.56
C LYS A 60 3.72 -3.41 10.96
N SER A 61 2.62 -2.68 10.87
CA SER A 61 2.57 -1.24 11.14
C SER A 61 1.32 -0.86 11.91
N SER A 62 1.39 0.27 12.60
CA SER A 62 0.24 0.97 13.17
C SER A 62 -0.45 1.87 12.14
N LEU A 63 -1.70 2.27 12.42
CA LEU A 63 -2.42 3.26 11.61
C LEU A 63 -1.71 4.63 11.57
N PRO A 64 -1.25 5.21 12.71
CA PRO A 64 -0.51 6.48 12.67
C PRO A 64 0.73 6.45 11.78
N ASP A 65 1.49 5.36 11.80
CA ASP A 65 2.69 5.24 10.96
C ASP A 65 2.36 5.08 9.48
N MET A 66 1.33 4.29 9.14
CA MET A 66 0.87 4.19 7.75
C MET A 66 0.36 5.54 7.23
N LEU A 67 -0.22 6.38 8.09
CA LEU A 67 -0.59 7.75 7.73
C LEU A 67 0.62 8.65 7.49
N LYS A 68 1.72 8.49 8.24
CA LYS A 68 2.99 9.20 7.96
C LYS A 68 3.58 8.78 6.61
N PHE A 69 3.62 7.48 6.34
CA PHE A 69 4.02 6.94 5.03
C PHE A 69 3.17 7.51 3.90
N LEU A 70 1.85 7.52 4.08
CA LEU A 70 0.91 8.07 3.11
C LEU A 70 1.10 9.57 2.90
N ASN A 71 1.29 10.32 3.97
CA ASN A 71 1.55 11.76 3.91
C ASN A 71 2.85 12.08 3.16
N ALA A 72 3.90 11.26 3.33
CA ALA A 72 5.14 11.42 2.58
C ALA A 72 4.96 11.12 1.07
N ASN A 73 4.08 10.17 0.71
CA ASN A 73 3.72 9.90 -0.69
C ASN A 73 2.81 11.00 -1.29
N LEU A 74 1.95 11.61 -0.48
CA LEU A 74 1.14 12.76 -0.89
C LEU A 74 1.98 14.02 -1.11
N ASN A 75 2.98 14.22 -0.24
CA ASN A 75 3.79 15.44 -0.19
C ASN A 75 5.30 15.13 -0.27
N PRO A 76 5.79 14.50 -1.35
CA PRO A 76 7.21 14.11 -1.46
C PRO A 76 8.15 15.32 -1.38
N GLU A 77 7.68 16.50 -1.79
CA GLU A 77 8.38 17.79 -1.71
C GLU A 77 8.77 18.20 -0.28
N LYS A 78 8.07 17.70 0.74
CA LYS A 78 8.37 17.99 2.15
C LYS A 78 9.47 17.09 2.73
N SER A 79 9.93 16.09 1.97
CA SER A 79 11.01 15.18 2.36
C SER A 79 12.38 15.73 1.98
N ASN A 80 13.45 15.28 2.67
CA ASN A 80 14.82 15.59 2.24
C ASN A 80 15.10 15.07 0.81
N SER A 81 16.10 15.65 0.14
CA SER A 81 16.36 15.47 -1.30
C SER A 81 16.49 14.01 -1.75
N ASP A 82 17.25 13.19 -1.04
CA ASP A 82 17.45 11.79 -1.42
C ASP A 82 16.21 10.93 -1.18
N PHE A 83 15.48 11.20 -0.10
CA PHE A 83 14.26 10.45 0.20
C PHE A 83 13.09 10.86 -0.69
N LYS A 84 12.98 12.14 -1.02
CA LYS A 84 12.08 12.66 -2.04
C LYS A 84 12.29 11.92 -3.37
N LYS A 85 13.54 11.79 -3.83
CA LYS A 85 13.85 11.02 -5.06
C LYS A 85 13.35 9.59 -4.95
N ALA A 86 13.65 8.90 -3.86
CA ALA A 86 13.21 7.51 -3.65
C ALA A 86 11.67 7.37 -3.71
N ILE A 87 10.92 8.26 -3.07
CA ILE A 87 9.45 8.26 -3.13
C ILE A 87 8.98 8.49 -4.57
N LEU A 88 9.53 9.49 -5.26
CA LEU A 88 9.13 9.82 -6.63
C LEU A 88 9.47 8.70 -7.63
N GLU A 89 10.53 7.93 -7.42
CA GLU A 89 10.79 6.72 -8.22
C GLU A 89 9.65 5.70 -8.10
N THR A 90 9.00 5.59 -6.94
CA THR A 90 7.85 4.69 -6.76
C THR A 90 6.59 5.17 -7.46
N HIS A 91 6.55 6.42 -7.93
CA HIS A 91 5.37 7.00 -8.61
C HIS A 91 5.47 6.95 -10.15
N LYS A 92 6.59 6.47 -10.68
CA LYS A 92 6.79 6.30 -12.13
C LYS A 92 6.08 5.05 -12.60
N GLY A 93 5.22 5.20 -13.61
CA GLY A 93 4.58 4.08 -14.29
C GLY A 93 5.54 3.44 -15.29
N TYR A 94 5.57 2.11 -15.36
CA TYR A 94 6.45 1.35 -16.26
C TYR A 94 5.69 0.49 -17.25
N LEU A 95 4.59 -0.13 -16.81
CA LEU A 95 3.82 -1.09 -17.59
C LEU A 95 2.34 -0.79 -17.45
N LYS A 96 1.58 -0.87 -18.54
CA LYS A 96 0.14 -0.62 -18.56
C LYS A 96 -0.62 -1.90 -18.86
N LEU A 97 -1.67 -2.13 -18.06
CA LEU A 97 -2.65 -3.20 -18.20
C LEU A 97 -4.05 -2.56 -18.20
N GLY A 98 -4.63 -2.39 -19.38
CA GLY A 98 -5.89 -1.67 -19.52
C GLY A 98 -5.79 -0.24 -18.98
N ASN A 99 -6.58 0.07 -17.94
CA ASN A 99 -6.60 1.38 -17.28
C ASN A 99 -5.65 1.48 -16.07
N MET A 100 -4.98 0.39 -15.70
CA MET A 100 -4.00 0.37 -14.61
C MET A 100 -2.60 0.53 -15.18
N THR A 101 -1.80 1.40 -14.56
CA THR A 101 -0.37 1.53 -14.82
C THR A 101 0.42 1.07 -13.59
N GLN A 102 1.22 0.04 -13.75
CA GLN A 102 2.10 -0.53 -12.73
C GLN A 102 3.32 0.37 -12.52
N ALA A 103 3.47 0.88 -11.30
CA ALA A 103 4.67 1.54 -10.80
C ALA A 103 5.46 0.61 -9.86
N LEU A 104 6.53 1.09 -9.23
CA LEU A 104 7.26 0.28 -8.25
C LEU A 104 6.44 0.16 -6.97
N GLY A 105 5.83 -1.00 -6.77
CA GLY A 105 4.93 -1.28 -5.65
C GLY A 105 3.51 -0.74 -5.88
N TRP A 106 3.37 0.53 -6.25
CA TRP A 106 2.07 1.15 -6.48
C TRP A 106 1.40 0.70 -7.79
N GLU A 107 0.08 0.57 -7.74
CA GLU A 107 -0.78 0.55 -8.93
C GLU A 107 -1.38 1.96 -9.09
N THR A 108 -1.33 2.50 -10.31
CA THR A 108 -1.68 3.89 -10.59
C THR A 108 -2.73 4.01 -11.70
N PHE A 109 -3.54 5.07 -11.64
CA PHE A 109 -4.64 5.32 -12.57
C PHE A 109 -4.70 6.81 -12.90
N SER A 110 -5.13 7.16 -14.12
CA SER A 110 -5.39 8.55 -14.48
C SER A 110 -6.49 9.12 -13.56
N TYR A 111 -6.34 10.38 -13.13
CA TYR A 111 -7.34 11.09 -12.37
C TYR A 111 -8.10 12.09 -13.27
N PRO A 112 -9.45 12.16 -13.22
CA PRO A 112 -10.36 11.37 -12.38
C PRO A 112 -10.47 9.90 -12.80
N THR A 113 -10.72 9.01 -11.82
CA THR A 113 -10.92 7.56 -12.04
C THR A 113 -12.31 7.11 -11.56
N THR A 114 -12.73 5.91 -11.97
CA THR A 114 -14.02 5.32 -11.61
C THR A 114 -13.87 4.16 -10.64
N LEU A 115 -14.93 3.87 -9.86
CA LEU A 115 -14.96 2.69 -8.99
C LEU A 115 -14.67 1.40 -9.77
N ALA A 116 -15.28 1.24 -10.94
CA ALA A 116 -15.10 0.06 -11.79
C ALA A 116 -13.64 -0.14 -12.23
N ILE A 117 -12.95 0.95 -12.59
CA ILE A 117 -11.52 0.89 -12.95
C ILE A 117 -10.68 0.42 -11.76
N LEU A 118 -10.94 0.96 -10.57
CA LEU A 118 -10.21 0.56 -9.37
C LEU A 118 -10.52 -0.89 -8.98
N GLN A 119 -11.76 -1.35 -9.08
CA GLN A 119 -12.13 -2.73 -8.78
C GLN A 119 -11.53 -3.73 -9.78
N GLU A 120 -11.49 -3.40 -11.08
CA GLU A 120 -10.94 -4.26 -12.12
C GLU A 120 -9.46 -4.59 -11.87
N SER A 121 -8.67 -3.64 -11.38
CA SER A 121 -7.25 -3.85 -11.02
C SER A 121 -7.03 -4.93 -9.94
N ASN A 122 -8.08 -5.24 -9.18
CA ASN A 122 -8.06 -6.21 -8.10
C ASN A 122 -8.99 -7.41 -8.38
N SER A 123 -9.42 -7.59 -9.64
CA SER A 123 -10.19 -8.75 -10.08
C SER A 123 -9.36 -10.02 -10.01
N GLU A 124 -10.03 -11.18 -9.94
CA GLU A 124 -9.35 -12.48 -9.99
C GLU A 124 -8.48 -12.62 -11.25
N LYS A 125 -8.95 -12.09 -12.39
CA LYS A 125 -8.20 -12.11 -13.64
C LYS A 125 -6.87 -11.36 -13.51
N VAL A 126 -6.88 -10.16 -12.92
CA VAL A 126 -5.65 -9.37 -12.77
C VAL A 126 -4.72 -9.98 -11.72
N VAL A 127 -5.27 -10.46 -10.59
CA VAL A 127 -4.46 -10.94 -9.45
C VAL A 127 -3.94 -12.36 -9.62
N MET A 128 -4.70 -13.27 -10.25
CA MET A 128 -4.40 -14.71 -10.26
C MET A 128 -3.91 -15.25 -11.61
N ARG A 129 -3.92 -14.43 -12.67
CA ARG A 129 -3.56 -14.88 -14.03
C ARG A 129 -2.44 -14.04 -14.62
N SER A 130 -1.77 -14.60 -15.62
CA SER A 130 -0.87 -13.83 -16.48
C SER A 130 -1.70 -12.89 -17.37
N ASN A 131 -1.26 -11.64 -17.47
CA ASN A 131 -1.93 -10.61 -18.26
C ASN A 131 -0.92 -9.91 -19.19
N PRO A 132 -1.26 -9.68 -20.48
CA PRO A 132 -0.38 -8.96 -21.37
C PRO A 132 -0.27 -7.49 -20.94
N VAL A 133 0.93 -6.94 -21.02
CA VAL A 133 1.23 -5.55 -20.66
C VAL A 133 1.90 -4.83 -21.81
N VAL A 134 1.72 -3.52 -21.88
CA VAL A 134 2.47 -2.64 -22.79
C VAL A 134 3.39 -1.73 -21.98
N LYS A 135 4.54 -1.36 -22.55
CA LYS A 135 5.44 -0.41 -21.90
C LYS A 135 4.76 0.96 -21.83
N GLU A 136 4.75 1.56 -20.65
CA GLU A 136 4.28 2.93 -20.46
C GLU A 136 5.42 3.91 -20.79
N THR A 137 5.19 4.79 -21.76
CA THR A 137 6.16 5.81 -22.19
C THR A 137 5.76 7.20 -21.72
N THR A 138 4.52 7.38 -21.25
CA THR A 138 3.98 8.66 -20.81
C THR A 138 3.68 8.64 -19.31
N GLN A 139 4.04 9.71 -18.61
CA GLN A 139 3.71 9.86 -17.20
C GLN A 139 2.51 10.80 -17.10
N GLU A 140 1.36 10.24 -16.70
CA GLU A 140 0.19 11.03 -16.37
C GLU A 140 0.52 12.07 -15.29
N LYS A 141 0.07 13.31 -15.48
CA LYS A 141 0.35 14.38 -14.51
C LYS A 141 -0.47 14.21 -13.23
N SER A 142 -1.72 13.78 -13.36
CA SER A 142 -2.66 13.61 -12.25
C SER A 142 -3.00 12.14 -12.09
N LYS A 143 -2.62 11.57 -10.96
CA LYS A 143 -2.75 10.13 -10.70
C LYS A 143 -3.51 9.86 -9.42
N VAL A 144 -4.22 8.74 -9.43
CA VAL A 144 -4.67 8.00 -8.26
C VAL A 144 -3.71 6.86 -8.02
N PHE A 145 -3.36 6.62 -6.77
CA PHE A 145 -2.50 5.52 -6.35
C PHE A 145 -3.25 4.64 -5.37
N HIS A 146 -3.11 3.33 -5.51
CA HIS A 146 -3.54 2.44 -4.45
C HIS A 146 -2.70 1.18 -4.32
N LYS A 147 -2.91 0.46 -3.22
CA LYS A 147 -2.47 -0.91 -3.08
C LYS A 147 -3.33 -1.69 -2.08
N THR A 148 -3.70 -2.91 -2.46
CA THR A 148 -4.26 -3.90 -1.53
C THR A 148 -3.16 -4.78 -0.94
N GLY A 149 -3.38 -5.23 0.30
CA GLY A 149 -2.55 -6.23 0.96
C GLY A 149 -3.41 -7.19 1.77
N SER A 150 -3.07 -8.47 1.80
CA SER A 150 -3.76 -9.46 2.62
C SER A 150 -2.79 -10.51 3.14
N THR A 151 -3.00 -10.93 4.38
CA THR A 151 -2.49 -12.21 4.89
C THR A 151 -3.67 -13.15 5.09
N ASN A 152 -3.45 -14.33 5.66
CA ASN A 152 -4.55 -15.23 6.02
C ASN A 152 -5.52 -14.61 7.04
N GLY A 153 -5.03 -13.71 7.90
CA GLY A 153 -5.80 -13.13 9.01
C GLY A 153 -5.97 -11.62 8.98
N PHE A 154 -5.38 -10.91 8.01
CA PHE A 154 -5.45 -9.45 7.94
C PHE A 154 -5.78 -8.96 6.54
N GLY A 155 -6.41 -7.80 6.47
CA GLY A 155 -6.61 -7.04 5.24
C GLY A 155 -6.09 -5.61 5.37
N THR A 156 -5.58 -5.10 4.26
CA THR A 156 -5.07 -3.73 4.15
C THR A 156 -5.50 -3.12 2.82
N TYR A 157 -5.76 -1.82 2.82
CA TYR A 157 -5.90 -1.02 1.61
C TYR A 157 -5.33 0.38 1.87
N VAL A 158 -4.51 0.87 0.95
CA VAL A 158 -3.98 2.24 0.95
C VAL A 158 -4.36 2.89 -0.36
N PHE A 159 -4.87 4.12 -0.31
CA PHE A 159 -5.37 4.86 -1.45
C PHE A 159 -5.07 6.35 -1.28
N PHE A 160 -4.58 7.01 -2.33
CA PHE A 160 -4.41 8.46 -2.31
C PHE A 160 -4.52 9.11 -3.69
N VAL A 161 -4.90 10.39 -3.67
CA VAL A 161 -5.05 11.26 -4.84
C VAL A 161 -4.29 12.54 -4.56
N GLN A 162 -3.12 12.71 -5.20
CA GLN A 162 -2.20 13.83 -4.91
C GLN A 162 -2.83 15.20 -5.17
N VAL A 163 -3.52 15.35 -6.31
CA VAL A 163 -4.12 16.64 -6.71
C VAL A 163 -5.29 17.08 -5.82
N GLU A 164 -5.87 16.15 -5.06
CA GLU A 164 -6.94 16.45 -4.09
C GLU A 164 -6.41 16.49 -2.64
N ASN A 165 -5.09 16.31 -2.45
CA ASN A 165 -4.45 16.15 -1.14
C ASN A 165 -5.20 15.16 -0.22
N PHE A 166 -5.74 14.10 -0.80
CA PHE A 166 -6.57 13.11 -0.10
C PHE A 166 -5.83 11.78 0.03
N GLY A 167 -5.89 11.17 1.20
CA GLY A 167 -5.38 9.82 1.43
C GLY A 167 -6.19 9.05 2.46
N LEU A 168 -6.24 7.73 2.29
CA LEU A 168 -6.94 6.80 3.17
C LEU A 168 -6.08 5.55 3.39
N VAL A 169 -6.01 5.12 4.65
CA VAL A 169 -5.47 3.82 5.07
C VAL A 169 -6.57 3.05 5.76
N MET A 170 -6.74 1.79 5.37
CA MET A 170 -7.62 0.84 6.05
C MET A 170 -6.83 -0.39 6.49
N LEU A 171 -6.85 -0.68 7.79
CA LEU A 171 -6.22 -1.85 8.40
C LEU A 171 -7.30 -2.68 9.11
N MET A 172 -7.36 -3.97 8.83
CA MET A 172 -8.36 -4.89 9.37
C MET A 172 -7.69 -6.17 9.83
N ASN A 173 -8.11 -6.69 10.97
CA ASN A 173 -7.66 -7.98 11.51
C ASN A 173 -8.53 -9.16 11.06
N LYS A 174 -9.20 -9.01 9.91
CA LYS A 174 -9.81 -10.10 9.15
C LYS A 174 -9.77 -9.73 7.67
N LYS A 175 -9.49 -10.72 6.82
CA LYS A 175 -9.51 -10.51 5.36
C LYS A 175 -10.96 -10.36 4.88
N ILE A 176 -11.31 -9.18 4.39
CA ILE A 176 -12.54 -8.92 3.62
C ILE A 176 -12.23 -8.84 2.11
N PRO A 177 -13.20 -9.02 1.19
CA PRO A 177 -12.97 -8.92 -0.25
C PRO A 177 -12.32 -7.59 -0.65
N ASN A 178 -11.33 -7.61 -1.55
CA ASN A 178 -10.64 -6.39 -2.01
C ASN A 178 -11.62 -5.37 -2.63
N GLU A 179 -12.62 -5.86 -3.36
CA GLU A 179 -13.67 -5.06 -3.99
C GLU A 179 -14.40 -4.16 -2.98
N GLU A 180 -14.77 -4.71 -1.83
CA GLU A 180 -15.47 -3.96 -0.77
C GLU A 180 -14.57 -2.91 -0.11
N ARG A 181 -13.26 -3.21 0.01
CA ARG A 181 -12.27 -2.24 0.51
C ARG A 181 -12.17 -1.02 -0.40
N ILE A 182 -12.08 -1.28 -1.70
CA ILE A 182 -11.97 -0.26 -2.75
C ILE A 182 -13.25 0.57 -2.79
N LYS A 183 -14.42 -0.08 -2.76
CA LYS A 183 -15.74 0.57 -2.75
C LYS A 183 -15.92 1.49 -1.54
N ALA A 184 -15.57 1.03 -0.35
CA ALA A 184 -15.66 1.83 0.87
C ALA A 184 -14.78 3.08 0.78
N ALA A 185 -13.51 2.92 0.38
CA ALA A 185 -12.58 4.04 0.26
C ALA A 185 -12.99 5.04 -0.84
N TYR A 186 -13.46 4.54 -1.99
CA TYR A 186 -13.95 5.38 -3.09
C TYR A 186 -15.18 6.19 -2.69
N LYS A 187 -16.09 5.58 -1.89
CA LYS A 187 -17.25 6.29 -1.35
C LYS A 187 -16.82 7.42 -0.41
N VAL A 188 -15.93 7.14 0.54
CA VAL A 188 -15.40 8.16 1.48
C VAL A 188 -14.74 9.32 0.73
N PHE A 189 -13.89 9.02 -0.26
CA PHE A 189 -13.23 10.03 -1.08
C PHE A 189 -14.23 10.95 -1.78
N ASN A 190 -15.23 10.40 -2.47
CA ASN A 190 -16.21 11.20 -3.20
C ASN A 190 -17.14 12.00 -2.27
N THR A 191 -17.48 11.47 -1.09
CA THR A 191 -18.26 12.21 -0.10
C THR A 191 -17.50 13.43 0.40
N ILE A 192 -16.22 13.27 0.76
CA ILE A 192 -15.40 14.39 1.25
C ILE A 192 -15.12 15.40 0.14
N LYS A 193 -14.82 14.95 -1.08
CA LYS A 193 -14.56 15.84 -2.23
C LYS A 193 -15.78 16.70 -2.60
N SER A 194 -16.99 16.18 -2.38
CA SER A 194 -18.23 16.88 -2.73
C SER A 194 -18.75 17.80 -1.62
N SER A 195 -18.04 17.86 -0.48
CA SER A 195 -18.35 18.73 0.67
C SER A 195 -17.56 20.03 0.59
#